data_AF-A0A5D4SMQ4-F1
#
_entry.id   AF-A0A5D4SMQ4-F1
#
_cell.length_a   1.000
_cell.length_b   1.000
_cell.length_c   1.000
_cell.angle_alpha   90.00
_cell.angle_beta   90.00
_cell.angle_gamma   90.00
#
_symmetry.space_group_name_H-M   'P 1'
#
loop_
_entity.id
_entity.type
_entity.pdbx_description
1 polymer ?
#
loop_
_entity_poly.entity_id
_entity_poly.type
_entity_poly.pdbx_seq_one_letter_code
_entity_poly.pdbx_strand_id
1 'polypeptide(L)' 'MKFIEPLYKNAEEVDWRISERVRHLIHYYSEYTERTEGEIVDTFLLNLLEDEKFLEWIKSKRSNKRIAQHLEIEDKIGDE' A
#
# COMPACT_ATOMS: atom_id res chain seq x y z
N MET A 1 -27.42 -16.22 8.63
CA MET A 1 -25.99 -16.41 8.34
C MET A 1 -25.53 -15.24 7.51
N LYS A 2 -24.50 -14.50 7.95
CA LYS A 2 -23.85 -13.49 7.11
C LYS A 2 -22.77 -14.22 6.32
N PHE A 3 -22.96 -14.31 5.00
CA PHE A 3 -21.97 -14.92 4.12
C PHE A 3 -20.70 -14.04 4.15
N ILE A 4 -19.53 -14.69 4.16
CA ILE A 4 -18.27 -13.98 3.94
C ILE A 4 -18.24 -13.64 2.46
N GLU A 5 -18.47 -12.38 2.13
CA GLU A 5 -18.25 -11.90 0.76
C GLU A 5 -16.74 -11.91 0.47
N PRO A 6 -16.31 -12.30 -0.74
CA PRO A 6 -14.90 -12.20 -1.10
C PRO A 6 -14.45 -10.74 -0.95
N LEU A 7 -13.33 -10.52 -0.28
CA LEU A 7 -12.60 -9.25 -0.34
C LEU A 7 -12.07 -9.11 -1.77
N TYR A 8 -12.91 -8.65 -2.70
CA TYR A 8 -12.43 -8.06 -3.95
C TYR A 8 -11.75 -6.75 -3.57
N LYS A 9 -10.52 -6.83 -3.05
CA LYS A 9 -9.60 -5.71 -3.20
C LYS A 9 -9.47 -5.54 -4.71
N ASN A 10 -9.69 -4.33 -5.22
CA ASN A 10 -9.47 -3.98 -6.63
C ASN A 10 -7.97 -4.06 -6.94
N ALA A 11 -7.41 -5.27 -6.88
CA ALA A 11 -6.01 -5.57 -7.09
C ALA A 11 -5.84 -5.98 -8.56
N GLU A 12 -5.11 -5.18 -9.31
CA GLU A 12 -4.68 -5.50 -10.67
C GLU A 12 -3.28 -6.10 -10.62
N GLU A 13 -2.96 -7.00 -11.54
CA GLU A 13 -1.58 -7.50 -11.69
C GLU A 13 -0.67 -6.36 -12.15
N VAL A 14 0.44 -6.17 -11.44
CA VAL A 14 1.44 -5.14 -11.76
C VAL A 14 2.79 -5.81 -12.01
N ASP A 15 3.46 -5.48 -13.12
CA ASP A 15 4.81 -5.98 -13.44
C ASP A 15 5.88 -4.97 -12.98
N TRP A 16 6.70 -5.37 -12.00
CA TRP A 16 7.82 -4.58 -11.48
C TRP A 16 9.14 -5.34 -11.56
N ARG A 17 10.22 -4.62 -11.85
CA ARG A 17 11.58 -5.16 -11.75
C ARG A 17 12.19 -4.84 -10.39
N ILE A 18 12.26 -5.84 -9.53
CA ILE A 18 12.92 -5.77 -8.22
C ILE A 18 14.18 -6.65 -8.17
N SER A 19 15.09 -6.33 -7.26
CA SER A 19 16.31 -7.12 -7.06
C SER A 19 16.00 -8.55 -6.60
N GLU A 20 16.84 -9.50 -6.98
CA GLU A 20 16.75 -10.90 -6.54
C GLU A 20 16.73 -11.03 -5.02
N ARG A 21 17.52 -10.22 -4.29
CA ARG A 21 17.53 -10.18 -2.83
C ARG A 21 16.14 -9.89 -2.25
N VAL A 22 15.43 -8.91 -2.82
CA VAL A 22 14.09 -8.52 -2.35
C VAL A 22 13.07 -9.61 -2.68
N ARG A 23 13.19 -10.26 -3.84
CA ARG A 23 12.33 -11.40 -4.21
C ARG A 23 12.45 -12.53 -3.18
N HIS A 24 13.67 -12.91 -2.81
CA HIS A 24 13.89 -13.93 -1.79
C HIS A 24 13.41 -13.51 -0.41
N LEU A 25 13.59 -12.24 -0.03
CA LEU A 25 13.08 -11.72 1.22
C LEU A 25 11.56 -11.86 1.31
N ILE A 26 10.83 -11.40 0.29
CA ILE A 26 9.37 -11.49 0.23
C ILE A 26 8.93 -12.95 0.28
N HIS A 27 9.57 -13.81 -0.51
CA HIS A 27 9.28 -15.24 -0.54
C HIS A 27 9.37 -15.89 0.85
N TYR A 28 10.53 -15.80 1.51
CA TYR A 28 10.71 -16.42 2.83
C TYR A 28 9.84 -15.79 3.92
N TYR A 29 9.55 -14.50 3.81
CA TYR A 29 8.66 -13.84 4.77
C TYR A 29 7.20 -14.27 4.57
N SER A 30 6.79 -14.53 3.33
CA SER A 30 5.46 -15.08 2.99
C SER A 30 5.29 -16.48 3.59
N GLU A 31 6.31 -17.34 3.48
CA GLU A 31 6.32 -18.67 4.10
C GLU A 31 6.24 -18.59 5.63
N TYR A 32 7.04 -17.70 6.25
CA TYR A 32 7.06 -17.53 7.71
C TYR A 32 5.72 -17.05 8.28
N THR A 33 5.02 -16.17 7.55
CA THR A 33 3.77 -15.55 8.01
C THR A 33 2.50 -16.27 7.55
N GLU A 34 2.64 -17.31 6.73
CA GLU A 34 1.54 -18.02 6.06
C GLU A 34 0.62 -17.08 5.25
N ARG A 35 1.23 -16.10 4.57
CA ARG A 35 0.55 -15.12 3.72
C ARG A 35 1.07 -15.17 2.29
N THR A 36 0.34 -14.58 1.36
CA THR A 36 0.79 -14.46 -0.02
C THR A 36 1.86 -13.38 -0.17
N GLU A 37 2.77 -13.54 -1.14
CA GLU A 37 3.79 -12.51 -1.45
C GLU A 37 3.15 -11.14 -1.75
N GLY A 38 1.99 -11.13 -2.44
CA GLY A 38 1.23 -9.92 -2.72
C GLY A 38 0.73 -9.22 -1.46
N GLU A 39 0.17 -9.96 -0.49
CA GLU A 39 -0.25 -9.38 0.79
C GLU A 39 0.91 -8.78 1.59
N ILE A 40 2.08 -9.42 1.54
CA ILE A 40 3.30 -8.88 2.16
C ILE A 40 3.69 -7.57 1.50
N VAL A 41 3.76 -7.55 0.17
CA VAL A 41 4.12 -6.36 -0.61
C VAL A 41 3.15 -5.22 -0.34
N ASP A 42 1.84 -5.45 -0.47
CA ASP A 42 0.80 -4.46 -0.21
C ASP A 42 0.94 -3.87 1.20
N THR A 43 1.04 -4.72 2.21
CA THR A 43 1.12 -4.30 3.62
C THR A 43 2.35 -3.44 3.87
N PHE A 44 3.52 -3.85 3.38
CA PHE A 44 4.75 -3.09 3.59
C PHE A 44 4.80 -1.79 2.78
N LEU A 45 4.23 -1.75 1.58
CA LEU A 45 4.21 -0.54 0.77
C LEU A 45 3.25 0.52 1.35
N LEU A 46 2.18 0.13 2.02
CA LEU A 46 1.31 1.07 2.73
C LEU A 46 2.03 1.83 3.85
N ASN A 47 3.13 1.29 4.40
CA ASN A 47 3.96 1.99 5.38
C ASN A 47 4.63 3.25 4.79
N LEU A 48 4.69 3.41 3.45
CA LEU A 48 5.14 4.67 2.83
C LEU A 48 4.24 5.85 3.22
N LEU A 49 2.99 5.59 3.61
CA LEU A 49 2.05 6.59 4.12
C LEU A 49 2.34 7.03 5.57
N GLU A 50 3.41 6.52 6.18
CA GLU A 50 3.94 6.96 7.47
C GLU A 50 5.14 7.92 7.32
N ASP A 51 5.68 8.11 6.11
CA ASP A 51 6.75 9.09 5.87
C ASP A 51 6.18 10.52 5.93
N GLU A 52 6.43 11.22 7.04
CA GLU A 52 5.98 12.60 7.25
C GLU A 52 6.41 13.54 6.13
N LYS A 53 7.63 13.39 5.58
CA LYS A 53 8.12 14.25 4.50
C LYS A 53 7.39 13.97 3.18
N PHE A 54 7.01 12.72 2.96
CA PHE A 54 6.18 12.36 1.81
C PHE A 54 4.78 12.97 1.95
N LEU A 55 4.19 12.92 3.14
CA LEU A 55 2.89 13.56 3.41
C LEU A 55 2.96 15.08 3.26
N GLU A 56 4.01 15.74 3.77
CA GLU A 56 4.26 17.18 3.55
C GLU A 56 4.40 17.51 2.06
N TRP A 57 5.13 16.68 1.32
CA TRP A 57 5.26 16.82 -0.12
C TRP A 57 3.91 16.69 -0.82
N ILE A 58 3.04 15.76 -0.42
CA ILE A 58 1.67 15.65 -0.94
C ILE A 58 0.87 16.93 -0.63
N LYS A 59 0.92 17.42 0.63
CA LYS A 59 0.24 18.66 1.04
C LYS A 59 0.64 19.86 0.18
N SER A 60 1.91 19.94 -0.22
CA SER A 60 2.42 21.02 -1.09
C SER A 60 1.87 21.00 -2.53
N LYS A 61 1.25 19.90 -2.98
CA LYS A 61 0.74 19.79 -4.36
C LYS A 61 -0.60 20.47 -4.53
N ARG A 62 -0.76 21.19 -5.64
CA ARG A 62 -2.06 21.75 -6.08
C ARG A 62 -3.15 20.67 -6.21
N SER A 63 -2.76 19.43 -6.51
CA SER A 63 -3.65 18.27 -6.65
C SER A 63 -3.75 17.41 -5.38
N ASN A 64 -3.35 17.94 -4.22
CA ASN A 64 -3.31 17.21 -2.95
C ASN A 64 -4.61 16.44 -2.66
N LYS A 65 -5.78 17.04 -2.86
CA LYS A 65 -7.09 16.39 -2.64
C LYS A 65 -7.28 15.13 -3.48
N ARG A 66 -6.90 15.18 -4.76
CA ARG A 66 -7.01 14.01 -5.66
C ARG A 66 -6.01 12.93 -5.31
N ILE A 67 -4.79 13.31 -4.91
CA ILE A 67 -3.77 12.35 -4.46
C ILE A 67 -4.24 11.68 -3.16
N ALA A 68 -4.78 12.45 -2.21
CA ALA A 68 -5.30 11.93 -0.96
C ALA A 68 -6.45 10.94 -1.18
N GLN A 69 -7.38 11.24 -2.10
CA GLN A 69 -8.46 10.32 -2.48
C GLN A 69 -7.95 9.01 -3.09
N HIS A 70 -6.93 9.06 -3.95
CA HIS A 70 -6.37 7.85 -4.55
C HIS A 70 -5.60 6.97 -3.55
N LEU A 71 -5.10 7.57 -2.48
CA LEU A 71 -4.32 6.90 -1.45
C LEU A 71 -5.13 6.62 -0.17
N GLU A 72 -6.40 7.03 -0.11
CA GLU A 72 -7.29 6.91 1.06
C GLU A 72 -6.69 7.55 2.33
N ILE A 73 -6.13 8.76 2.20
CA ILE A 73 -5.48 9.52 3.29
C ILE A 73 -6.05 10.93 3.48
N GLU A 74 -7.31 11.15 3.14
CA GLU A 74 -7.95 12.46 3.26
C GLU A 74 -7.91 13.02 4.70
N ASP A 75 -7.94 12.14 5.70
CA ASP A 75 -7.80 12.47 7.12
C ASP A 75 -6.40 12.98 7.50
N LYS A 76 -5.34 12.46 6.86
CA LYS A 76 -3.94 12.87 7.08
C LYS A 76 -3.58 14.17 6.37
N ILE A 77 -4.28 14.45 5.28
CA ILE A 77 -4.03 15.61 4.40
C ILE A 77 -4.99 16.77 4.70
N GLY A 78 -6.15 16.50 5.30
CA GLY A 78 -7.16 17.49 5.66
C GLY A 78 -6.65 18.56 6.62
N ASP A 79 -6.92 19.81 6.26
CA ASP A 79 -6.74 20.98 7.11
C ASP A 79 -7.91 21.08 8.10
N GLU A 80 -7.65 21.59 9.30
CA GLU A 80 -8.68 22.16 10.22
C GLU A 80 -9.63 23.13 9.50
#